data_AF-A0AAJ1VKI8-F1
#
_entry.id   AF-A0AAJ1VKI8-F1
#
_cell.length_a   1.000
_cell.length_b   1.000
_cell.length_c   1.000
_cell.angle_alpha   90.00
_cell.angle_beta   90.00
_cell.angle_gamma   90.00
#
_symmetry.space_group_name_H-M   'P 1'
#
loop_
_entity.id
_entity.type
_entity.pdbx_description
1 polymer ?
#
loop_
_entity_poly.entity_id
_entity_poly.type
_entity_poly.pdbx_seq_one_letter_code
_entity_poly.pdbx_strand_id
1 'polypeptide(L)'
;MLFGTFDYIILVLIFLINILVWKFKIIKKRNWILYLVAFLFFGFVIPLLSVDFEIENATKNQPIVDNFTLLYTYFRFPVWWFIGVVETFILGNLITKIKT
;
A
#
# COMPACT_ATOMS: atom_id res chain seq x y z
N MET A 1 -2.18 -14.62 6.93
CA MET A 1 -2.04 -13.43 7.79
C MET A 1 -2.43 -12.20 6.98
N LEU A 2 -3.08 -11.19 7.56
CA LEU A 2 -3.54 -10.01 6.81
C LEU A 2 -2.38 -9.17 6.25
N PHE A 3 -1.22 -9.22 6.90
CA PHE A 3 0.03 -8.66 6.42
C PHE A 3 1.12 -9.74 6.43
N GLY A 4 1.94 -9.77 5.38
CA GLY A 4 3.17 -10.54 5.28
C GLY A 4 4.41 -9.64 5.36
N THR A 5 5.59 -10.25 5.29
CA THR A 5 6.88 -9.53 5.37
C THR A 5 7.00 -8.44 4.30
N PHE A 6 6.55 -8.73 3.07
CA PHE A 6 6.52 -7.76 1.99
C PHE A 6 5.68 -6.52 2.33
N ASP A 7 4.50 -6.72 2.93
CA ASP A 7 3.63 -5.61 3.26
C ASP A 7 4.24 -4.67 4.30
N TYR A 8 4.92 -5.23 5.32
CA TYR A 8 5.64 -4.42 6.31
C TYR A 8 6.75 -3.59 5.67
N ILE A 9 7.46 -4.13 4.69
CA ILE A 9 8.49 -3.38 3.95
C ILE A 9 7.84 -2.20 3.19
N ILE A 10 6.71 -2.44 2.50
CA ILE A 10 5.99 -1.39 1.78
C ILE A 10 5.45 -0.32 2.72
N LEU A 11 4.92 -0.71 3.88
CA LEU A 11 4.43 0.24 4.90
C LEU A 11 5.55 1.15 5.41
N VAL A 12 6.73 0.60 5.70
CA VAL A 12 7.90 1.39 6.10
C VAL A 12 8.30 2.36 4.99
N LEU A 13 8.31 1.91 3.74
CA LEU A 13 8.63 2.76 2.59
C LEU A 13 7.63 3.92 2.44
N ILE A 14 6.32 3.65 2.56
CA ILE A 14 5.28 4.68 2.54
C ILE A 14 5.52 5.70 3.67
N PHE A 15 5.84 5.23 4.87
CA PHE A 15 6.09 6.10 6.00
C PHE A 15 7.30 7.03 5.77
N LEU A 16 8.38 6.51 5.18
CA LEU A 16 9.56 7.31 4.80
C LEU A 16 9.21 8.35 3.73
N ILE A 17 8.43 7.98 2.71
CA ILE A 17 7.97 8.91 1.68
C ILE A 17 7.14 10.03 2.30
N ASN A 18 6.24 9.72 3.22
CA ASN A 18 5.44 10.72 3.94
C ASN A 18 6.29 11.72 4.71
N ILE A 19 7.31 11.24 5.43
CA ILE A 19 8.25 12.12 6.14
C ILE A 19 8.99 13.03 5.16
N LEU A 20 9.46 12.50 4.03
CA LEU A 20 10.15 13.28 3.01
C LEU A 20 9.24 14.34 2.39
N VAL A 21 8.01 13.97 2.03
CA VAL A 21 7.00 14.89 1.49
C VAL A 21 6.71 16.01 2.47
N TRP A 22 6.54 15.69 3.76
CA TRP A 22 6.27 16.67 4.80
C TRP A 22 7.47 17.60 5.06
N LYS A 23 8.67 17.04 5.24
CA LYS A 23 9.90 17.79 5.56
C LYS A 23 10.33 18.71 4.43
N PHE A 24 10.32 18.21 3.19
CA PHE A 24 10.80 18.95 2.01
C PHE A 24 9.69 19.69 1.27
N LYS A 25 8.42 19.56 1.71
CA LYS A 25 7.25 20.20 1.09
C LYS A 25 7.19 19.95 -0.43
N ILE A 26 7.53 18.73 -0.85
CA ILE A 26 7.68 18.34 -2.27
C ILE A 26 6.38 18.59 -3.04
N ILE A 27 5.24 18.28 -2.41
CA ILE A 27 3.91 18.45 -3.00
C ILE A 27 3.32 19.78 -2.52
N LYS A 28 3.45 20.82 -3.34
CA LYS A 28 2.94 22.17 -3.03
C LYS A 28 1.45 22.37 -3.39
N LYS A 29 0.92 21.56 -4.31
CA LYS A 29 -0.46 21.69 -4.81
C LYS A 29 -1.08 20.31 -4.99
N ARG A 30 -2.37 20.22 -4.64
CA ARG A 30 -3.22 19.07 -4.95
C ARG A 30 -3.25 18.85 -6.46
N ASN A 31 -2.76 17.70 -6.92
CA ASN A 31 -2.75 17.32 -8.33
C ASN A 31 -3.58 16.05 -8.52
N TRP A 32 -4.51 16.07 -9.47
CA TRP A 32 -5.35 14.90 -9.79
C TRP A 32 -4.51 13.68 -10.17
N ILE A 33 -3.37 13.91 -10.84
CA ILE A 33 -2.43 12.86 -11.23
C ILE A 33 -1.92 12.10 -10.00
N LEU A 34 -1.68 12.78 -8.87
CA LEU A 34 -1.21 12.13 -7.65
C LEU A 34 -2.27 11.17 -7.07
N TYR A 35 -3.55 11.55 -7.11
CA TYR A 35 -4.64 10.66 -6.69
C TYR A 35 -4.79 9.46 -7.61
N LEU A 36 -4.65 9.66 -8.92
CA LEU A 36 -4.68 8.57 -9.89
C LEU A 36 -3.52 7.59 -9.65
N VAL A 37 -2.30 8.11 -9.43
CA VAL A 37 -1.13 7.29 -9.11
C VAL A 37 -1.35 6.52 -7.80
N ALA A 38 -1.80 7.19 -6.74
CA ALA A 38 -2.11 6.52 -5.48
C ALA A 38 -3.18 5.43 -5.67
N PHE A 39 -4.25 5.70 -6.40
CA PHE A 39 -5.29 4.73 -6.71
C PHE A 39 -4.75 3.52 -7.46
N LEU A 40 -3.90 3.71 -8.48
CA LEU A 40 -3.30 2.60 -9.21
C LEU A 40 -2.35 1.76 -8.33
N PHE A 41 -1.54 2.44 -7.51
CA PHE A 41 -0.60 1.76 -6.62
C PHE A 41 -1.30 0.95 -5.53
N PHE A 42 -2.20 1.58 -4.76
CA PHE A 42 -2.93 0.93 -3.67
C PHE A 42 -4.04 0.01 -4.16
N GLY A 43 -4.63 0.32 -5.32
CA GLY A 43 -5.72 -0.45 -5.91
C GLY A 43 -5.27 -1.76 -6.54
N PHE A 44 -4.12 -1.73 -7.23
CA PHE A 44 -3.67 -2.85 -8.06
C PHE A 44 -2.23 -3.25 -7.78
N VAL A 45 -1.26 -2.35 -7.93
CA VAL A 45 0.17 -2.72 -7.96
C VAL A 45 0.62 -3.38 -6.65
N ILE A 46 0.41 -2.72 -5.52
CA ILE A 46 0.84 -3.22 -4.21
C ILE A 46 0.11 -4.52 -3.84
N PRO A 47 -1.24 -4.61 -3.90
CA PRO A 47 -1.93 -5.84 -3.53
C PRO A 47 -1.59 -7.00 -4.46
N LEU A 48 -1.40 -6.79 -5.77
CA LEU A 48 -0.95 -7.84 -6.69
C LEU A 48 0.43 -8.37 -6.30
N LEU A 49 1.42 -7.48 -6.12
CA LEU A 49 2.77 -7.89 -5.72
C LEU A 49 2.79 -8.60 -4.37
N SER A 50 1.96 -8.13 -3.43
CA SER A 50 1.85 -8.75 -2.11
C SER A 50 1.24 -10.15 -2.16
N VAL A 51 0.21 -10.34 -3.00
CA VAL A 51 -0.41 -11.65 -3.23
C VAL A 51 0.59 -12.60 -3.87
N ASP A 52 1.25 -12.18 -4.94
CA ASP A 52 2.22 -13.00 -5.66
C ASP A 52 3.37 -13.45 -4.75
N PHE A 53 3.93 -12.51 -3.97
CA PHE A 53 5.01 -12.81 -3.03
C PHE A 53 4.59 -13.80 -1.94
N GLU A 54 3.38 -13.66 -1.40
CA GLU A 54 2.89 -14.57 -0.36
C GLU A 54 2.58 -15.96 -0.92
N ILE A 55 2.00 -16.04 -2.12
CA ILE A 55 1.74 -17.31 -2.79
C ILE A 55 3.07 -18.03 -3.09
N GLU A 56 4.07 -17.32 -3.62
CA GLU A 56 5.39 -17.88 -3.86
C GLU A 56 6.01 -18.40 -2.55
N ASN A 57 5.94 -17.62 -1.47
CA ASN A 57 6.50 -18.03 -0.18
C ASN A 57 5.74 -19.22 0.44
N ALA A 58 4.42 -19.27 0.30
CA ALA A 58 3.57 -20.35 0.82
C ALA A 58 3.75 -21.66 0.03
N THR A 59 3.94 -21.58 -1.29
CA THR A 59 4.12 -22.74 -2.18
C THR A 59 5.53 -23.31 -2.18
N LYS A 60 6.55 -22.51 -1.82
CA LYS A 60 7.97 -22.87 -1.95
C LYS A 60 8.36 -24.19 -1.26
N ASN A 61 7.74 -24.51 -0.14
CA ASN A 61 8.05 -25.70 0.66
C ASN A 61 6.86 -26.66 0.85
N GLN A 62 5.72 -26.40 0.20
CA GLN A 62 4.50 -27.17 0.38
C GLN A 62 3.88 -27.52 -0.98
N PRO A 63 3.73 -28.82 -1.31
CA PRO A 63 3.15 -29.25 -2.59
C PRO A 63 1.63 -29.02 -2.68
N ILE A 64 0.96 -28.82 -1.55
CA ILE A 64 -0.49 -28.58 -1.48
C ILE A 64 -0.68 -27.34 -0.61
N VAL A 65 -1.21 -26.26 -1.21
CA VAL A 65 -1.60 -25.04 -0.49
C VAL A 65 -3.08 -25.12 -0.20
N ASP A 66 -3.45 -24.87 1.06
CA ASP A 66 -4.84 -24.81 1.50
C ASP A 66 -5.59 -23.66 0.78
N ASN A 67 -6.81 -23.94 0.31
CA ASN A 67 -7.67 -22.96 -0.34
C ASN A 67 -7.99 -21.77 0.59
N PHE A 68 -8.05 -21.98 1.90
CA PHE A 68 -8.21 -20.88 2.84
C PHE A 68 -6.99 -19.95 2.87
N THR A 69 -5.78 -20.49 2.73
CA THR A 69 -4.56 -19.67 2.62
C THR A 69 -4.62 -18.76 1.40
N LEU A 70 -5.02 -19.28 0.24
CA LEU A 70 -5.21 -18.47 -0.97
C LEU A 70 -6.28 -17.38 -0.76
N LEU A 71 -7.41 -17.73 -0.16
CA LEU A 71 -8.47 -16.77 0.16
C LEU A 71 -7.97 -15.64 1.09
N TYR A 72 -7.21 -15.98 2.13
CA TYR A 72 -6.61 -14.99 3.04
C TYR A 72 -5.60 -14.09 2.34
N THR A 73 -4.87 -14.62 1.35
CA THR A 73 -3.96 -13.82 0.56
C THR A 73 -4.71 -12.81 -0.32
N TYR A 74 -5.85 -13.18 -0.91
CA TYR A 74 -6.68 -12.22 -1.66
C TYR A 74 -7.33 -11.13 -0.80
N PHE A 75 -7.57 -11.38 0.50
CA PHE A 75 -8.01 -10.33 1.43
C PHE A 75 -6.99 -9.19 1.62
N ARG A 76 -5.78 -9.30 1.06
CA ARG A 76 -4.83 -8.19 1.01
C ARG A 76 -5.29 -7.03 0.12
N PHE A 77 -6.11 -7.29 -0.90
CA PHE A 77 -6.71 -6.22 -1.72
C PHE A 77 -7.51 -5.21 -0.88
N PRO A 78 -8.56 -5.61 -0.14
CA PRO A 78 -9.33 -4.67 0.66
C PRO A 78 -8.49 -4.03 1.77
N VAL A 79 -7.49 -4.71 2.32
CA VAL A 79 -6.54 -4.13 3.28
C VAL A 79 -5.74 -2.98 2.65
N TRP A 80 -5.17 -3.19 1.46
CA TRP A 80 -4.41 -2.16 0.75
C TRP A 80 -5.28 -1.01 0.25
N TRP A 81 -6.53 -1.28 -0.14
CA TRP A 81 -7.49 -0.23 -0.46
C TRP A 81 -7.79 0.65 0.75
N PHE A 82 -8.01 0.05 1.93
CA PHE A 82 -8.22 0.79 3.16
C PHE A 82 -7.00 1.67 3.49
N ILE A 83 -5.78 1.13 3.40
CA ILE A 83 -4.55 1.89 3.59
C ILE A 83 -4.46 3.05 2.59
N GLY A 84 -4.75 2.80 1.31
CA GLY A 84 -4.72 3.84 0.28
C GLY A 84 -5.70 4.99 0.55
N VAL A 85 -6.89 4.69 1.09
CA VAL A 85 -7.84 5.72 1.53
C VAL A 85 -7.28 6.52 2.70
N VAL A 86 -6.75 5.86 3.73
CA VAL A 86 -6.14 6.54 4.89
C VAL A 86 -4.98 7.44 4.45
N GLU A 87 -4.11 6.92 3.58
CA GLU A 87 -2.94 7.62 3.06
C GLU A 87 -3.32 8.87 2.25
N THR A 88 -4.32 8.76 1.38
CA THR A 88 -4.81 9.91 0.61
C THR A 88 -5.43 10.99 1.50
N PHE A 89 -6.09 10.61 2.61
CA PHE A 89 -6.55 11.55 3.64
C PHE A 89 -5.39 12.24 4.36
N ILE A 90 -4.36 11.49 4.78
CA ILE A 90 -3.19 12.04 5.48
C ILE A 90 -2.45 13.04 4.58
N LEU A 91 -2.14 12.64 3.35
CA LEU A 91 -1.47 13.51 2.37
C LEU A 91 -2.30 14.77 2.08
N GLY A 92 -3.62 14.64 1.95
CA GLY A 92 -4.53 15.78 1.77
C GLY A 92 -4.44 16.79 2.92
N ASN A 93 -4.44 16.29 4.16
CA ASN A 93 -4.32 17.11 5.36
C ASN A 93 -2.94 17.79 5.47
N LEU A 94 -1.86 17.05 5.17
CA LEU A 94 -0.49 17.59 5.18
C LEU A 94 -0.32 18.71 4.14
N ILE A 95 -0.80 18.53 2.92
CA ILE A 95 -0.72 19.54 1.86
C ILE A 95 -1.53 20.79 2.23
N THR A 96 -2.68 20.62 2.87
CA THR A 96 -3.53 21.75 3.30
C THR A 96 -2.83 22.59 4.36
N LYS A 97 -2.19 21.95 5.35
CA LYS A 97 -1.39 22.65 6.38
C LYS A 97 -0.18 23.39 5.82
N ILE A 98 0.38 22.96 4.69
CA ILE A 98 1.50 23.65 4.03
C ILE A 98 1.05 24.95 3.34
N LYS A 99 -0.23 25.06 2.95
CA LYS A 99 -0.78 26.24 2.26
C LYS A 99 -1.20 27.38 3.19
N THR A 100 -1.64 27.07 4.41
CA THR A 100 -1.89 28.03 5.50
C THR A 100 -0.59 28.47 6.13
#